data_AF-A0A7S1VXK7-F1
#
_entry.id   AF-A0A7S1VXK7-F1
#
_cell.length_a   1.000
_cell.length_b   1.000
_cell.length_c   1.000
_cell.angle_alpha   90.00
_cell.angle_beta   90.00
_cell.angle_gamma   90.00
#
_symmetry.space_group_name_H-M   'P 1'
#
loop_
_entity.id
_entity.type
_entity.pdbx_description
1 polymer ?
#
loop_
_entity_poly.entity_id
_entity_poly.type
_entity_poly.pdbx_seq_one_letter_code
_entity_poly.pdbx_strand_id
1 'polypeptide(L)'
;GRSAVSDGICAEWIDLTYNKIPPAFWRNLDDEDKMLRDDRTWKAVRAFADNCVKRRSYEQRLRNESGITNNNEPVSIPSPGVPDDIFDNDARGMNSISKEEA
;
A
#
# COMPACT_ATOMS: atom_id res chain seq x y z
N GLY A 1 3.32 0.31 -14.47
CA GLY A 1 2.12 0.52 -15.31
C GLY A 1 0.87 0.24 -14.48
N ARG A 2 -0.29 0.73 -14.91
CA ARG A 2 -1.59 0.43 -14.26
C ARG A 2 -2.05 -0.97 -14.69
N SER A 3 -2.55 -1.77 -13.75
CA SER A 3 -3.02 -3.13 -13.99
C SER A 3 -4.44 -3.26 -13.44
N ALA A 4 -5.42 -3.50 -14.30
CA ALA A 4 -6.82 -3.63 -13.89
C ALA A 4 -7.03 -4.80 -12.91
N VAL A 5 -6.25 -5.88 -13.08
CA VAL A 5 -6.24 -7.01 -12.14
C VAL A 5 -5.71 -6.58 -10.78
N SER A 6 -4.60 -5.85 -10.76
CA SER A 6 -3.99 -5.37 -9.52
C SER A 6 -4.91 -4.40 -8.80
N ASP A 7 -5.52 -3.45 -9.52
CA ASP A 7 -6.49 -2.50 -8.97
C ASP A 7 -7.70 -3.23 -8.35
N GLY A 8 -8.18 -4.30 -9.00
CA GLY A 8 -9.32 -5.09 -8.53
C GLY A 8 -9.04 -5.87 -7.25
N ILE A 9 -7.79 -6.32 -7.01
CA ILE A 9 -7.43 -7.11 -5.83
C ILE A 9 -6.76 -6.30 -4.72
N CYS A 10 -6.33 -5.06 -4.98
CA CYS A 10 -5.54 -4.29 -4.03
C CYS A 10 -6.21 -4.13 -2.66
N ALA A 11 -7.52 -3.85 -2.64
CA ALA A 11 -8.25 -3.69 -1.37
C ALA A 11 -8.23 -4.97 -0.52
N GLU A 12 -8.55 -6.11 -1.14
CA GLU A 12 -8.56 -7.41 -0.47
C GLU A 12 -7.15 -7.85 -0.05
N TRP A 13 -6.15 -7.55 -0.87
CA TRP A 13 -4.77 -7.95 -0.58
C TRP A 13 -4.14 -7.13 0.56
N ILE A 14 -4.44 -5.84 0.62
CA ILE A 14 -4.07 -4.97 1.76
C ILE A 14 -4.69 -5.52 3.04
N ASP A 15 -5.99 -5.80 3.03
CA ASP A 15 -6.71 -6.34 4.19
C ASP A 15 -6.15 -7.70 4.63
N LEU A 16 -5.92 -8.60 3.68
CA LEU A 16 -5.29 -9.89 3.96
C LEU A 16 -3.92 -9.71 4.63
N THR A 17 -3.09 -8.83 4.07
CA THR A 17 -1.69 -8.68 4.48
C THR A 17 -1.56 -8.03 5.86
N TYR A 18 -2.27 -6.92 6.10
CA TYR A 18 -2.06 -6.13 7.32
C TYR A 18 -3.09 -6.38 8.43
N ASN A 19 -4.28 -6.90 8.10
CA ASN A 19 -5.33 -7.11 9.10
C ASN A 19 -5.56 -8.59 9.43
N LYS A 20 -5.43 -9.49 8.44
CA LYS A 20 -5.74 -10.92 8.63
C LYS A 20 -4.50 -11.77 8.94
N ILE A 21 -3.36 -11.49 8.31
CA ILE A 21 -2.11 -12.22 8.60
C ILE A 21 -1.46 -11.62 9.86
N PRO A 22 -1.18 -12.43 10.91
CA PRO A 22 -0.65 -11.92 12.16
C PRO A 22 0.68 -11.17 11.98
N PRO A 23 0.91 -10.03 12.65
CA PRO A 23 2.17 -9.30 12.59
C PRO A 23 3.41 -10.14 12.96
N ALA A 24 3.23 -11.15 13.83
CA ALA A 24 4.30 -12.08 14.20
C ALA A 24 4.84 -12.87 13.00
N PHE A 25 3.99 -13.24 12.04
CA PHE A 25 4.41 -13.91 10.81
C PHE A 25 5.37 -13.03 10.01
N TRP A 26 5.04 -11.75 9.84
CA TRP A 26 5.86 -10.81 9.08
C TRP A 26 7.18 -10.52 9.78
N ARG A 27 7.20 -10.43 11.12
CA ARG A 27 8.45 -10.27 11.88
C ARG A 27 9.44 -11.41 11.65
N ASN A 28 8.96 -12.65 11.49
CA ASN A 28 9.82 -13.78 11.20
C ASN A 28 10.49 -13.71 9.80
N LEU A 29 9.97 -12.89 8.87
CA LEU A 29 10.64 -12.64 7.58
C LEU A 29 11.83 -11.69 7.70
N ASP A 30 11.78 -10.83 8.71
CA ASP A 30 12.76 -9.78 8.99
C ASP A 30 13.85 -10.27 9.97
N ASP A 31 13.64 -11.42 10.62
CA ASP A 31 14.59 -12.08 11.53
C ASP A 31 15.79 -12.71 10.77
N GLU A 32 16.98 -12.79 11.38
CA GLU A 32 18.16 -13.41 10.74
C GLU A 32 18.12 -14.95 10.84
N ASP A 33 17.51 -15.50 11.89
CA ASP A 33 17.37 -16.95 12.14
C ASP A 33 16.11 -17.54 11.49
N LYS A 34 15.91 -17.22 10.19
CA LYS A 34 14.66 -17.50 9.46
C LYS A 34 14.32 -18.98 9.42
N MET A 35 13.18 -19.35 10.01
CA MET A 35 12.54 -20.66 9.80
C MET A 35 11.51 -20.66 8.66
N LEU A 36 11.27 -19.50 8.03
CA LEU A 36 10.30 -19.36 6.94
C LEU A 36 10.89 -19.82 5.62
N ARG A 37 10.28 -20.86 5.05
CA ARG A 37 10.56 -21.31 3.70
C ARG A 37 10.07 -20.26 2.68
N ASP A 38 10.84 -20.08 1.61
CA ASP A 38 10.52 -19.21 0.48
C ASP A 38 10.35 -17.72 0.86
N ASP A 39 11.29 -17.17 1.64
CA ASP A 39 11.27 -15.78 2.12
C ASP A 39 11.10 -14.75 0.99
N ARG A 40 11.71 -14.98 -0.18
CA ARG A 40 11.56 -14.14 -1.38
C ARG A 40 10.10 -14.03 -1.81
N THR A 41 9.35 -15.13 -1.77
CA THR A 41 7.93 -15.16 -2.13
C THR A 41 7.13 -14.33 -1.14
N TRP A 42 7.36 -14.52 0.15
CA TRP A 42 6.64 -13.77 1.19
C TRP A 42 6.97 -12.28 1.20
N LYS A 43 8.22 -11.92 0.91
CA LYS A 43 8.62 -10.52 0.66
C LYS A 43 7.88 -9.94 -0.54
N ALA A 44 7.73 -10.69 -1.62
CA ALA A 44 6.97 -10.24 -2.79
C ALA A 44 5.47 -10.08 -2.48
N VAL A 45 4.89 -10.98 -1.68
CA VAL A 45 3.50 -10.89 -1.20
C VAL A 45 3.29 -9.60 -0.40
N ARG A 46 4.17 -9.32 0.57
CA ARG A 46 4.12 -8.08 1.37
C ARG A 46 4.33 -6.83 0.51
N ALA A 47 5.33 -6.86 -0.38
CA ALA A 47 5.64 -5.75 -1.28
C ALA A 47 4.49 -5.42 -2.24
N PHE A 48 3.70 -6.40 -2.67
CA PHE A 48 2.51 -6.14 -3.47
C PHE A 48 1.47 -5.31 -2.70
N ALA A 49 1.21 -5.66 -1.44
CA ALA A 49 0.35 -4.87 -0.55
C ALA A 49 0.93 -3.46 -0.32
N ASP A 50 2.24 -3.35 -0.04
CA ASP A 50 2.90 -2.05 0.14
C ASP A 50 2.70 -1.17 -1.12
N ASN A 51 2.89 -1.74 -2.32
CA ASN A 51 2.70 -1.04 -3.58
C ASN A 51 1.25 -0.59 -3.80
N CYS A 52 0.26 -1.39 -3.41
CA CYS A 52 -1.14 -1.00 -3.45
C CYS A 52 -1.41 0.22 -2.55
N VAL A 53 -0.88 0.23 -1.32
CA VAL A 53 -1.04 1.38 -0.41
C VAL A 53 -0.34 2.61 -0.99
N LYS A 54 0.92 2.48 -1.42
CA LYS A 54 1.70 3.58 -2.02
C LYS A 54 0.98 4.21 -3.20
N ARG A 55 0.49 3.37 -4.12
CA ARG A 55 -0.25 3.83 -5.30
C ARG A 55 -1.51 4.58 -4.91
N ARG A 56 -2.29 4.03 -3.97
CA ARG A 56 -3.54 4.67 -3.49
C ARG A 56 -3.27 6.04 -2.88
N SER A 57 -2.25 6.16 -2.03
CA SER A 57 -1.86 7.44 -1.45
C SER A 57 -1.41 8.44 -2.53
N TYR A 58 -0.64 7.98 -3.53
CA TYR A 58 -0.19 8.86 -4.59
C TYR A 58 -1.33 9.36 -5.47
N GLU A 59 -2.23 8.47 -5.87
CA GLU A 59 -3.40 8.83 -6.66
C GLU A 59 -4.29 9.81 -5.89
N GLN A 60 -4.48 9.62 -4.58
CA GLN A 60 -5.23 10.56 -3.74
C GLN A 60 -4.58 11.95 -3.72
N ARG A 61 -3.25 12.03 -3.58
CA ARG A 61 -2.52 13.29 -3.64
C ARG A 61 -2.72 13.99 -4.99
N LEU A 62 -2.55 13.26 -6.09
CA LEU A 62 -2.75 13.80 -7.44
C LEU A 62 -4.19 14.26 -7.69
N ARG A 63 -5.19 13.56 -7.14
CA ARG A 63 -6.60 14.02 -7.18
C ARG A 63 -6.76 15.36 -6.49
N ASN A 64 -6.23 15.48 -5.28
CA ASN A 64 -6.32 16.71 -4.48
C ASN A 64 -5.64 17.88 -5.20
N GLU A 65 -4.44 17.66 -5.76
CA GLU A 65 -3.68 18.67 -6.51
C GLU A 65 -4.40 19.09 -7.82
N SER A 66 -5.11 18.17 -8.46
CA SER A 66 -5.80 18.40 -9.73
C SER A 66 -7.27 18.84 -9.57
N GLY A 67 -7.78 18.93 -8.33
CA GLY A 67 -9.18 19.24 -8.04
C GLY A 67 -10.18 18.17 -8.48
N ILE A 68 -9.73 16.92 -8.67
CA ILE A 68 -10.60 15.80 -9.05
C ILE A 68 -11.39 15.34 -7.83
N THR A 69 -12.68 15.62 -7.81
CA THR A 69 -13.59 15.24 -6.72
C THR A 69 -14.27 13.89 -6.92
N ASN A 70 -14.29 13.39 -8.16
CA ASN A 70 -14.88 12.09 -8.47
C ASN A 70 -13.86 10.97 -8.23
N ASN A 71 -14.13 10.12 -7.23
CA ASN A 71 -13.26 8.99 -6.88
C ASN A 71 -13.15 7.91 -7.97
N ASN A 72 -14.10 7.86 -8.91
CA ASN A 72 -14.07 6.90 -10.03
C ASN A 72 -13.33 7.44 -11.25
N GLU A 73 -13.02 8.73 -11.29
CA GLU A 73 -12.29 9.31 -12.41
C GLU A 73 -10.84 8.76 -12.42
N PRO A 74 -10.32 8.28 -13.55
CA PRO A 74 -8.94 7.79 -13.61
C PRO A 74 -7.93 8.91 -13.33
N VAL A 75 -6.91 8.61 -12.52
CA VAL A 75 -5.80 9.53 -12.27
C VAL A 75 -4.61 9.12 -13.13
N SER A 76 -4.08 10.06 -13.90
CA SER A 76 -2.85 9.82 -14.67
C SER A 76 -1.64 9.93 -13.74
N ILE A 77 -0.88 8.84 -13.62
CA ILE A 77 0.37 8.83 -12.87
C ILE A 77 1.50 9.25 -13.82
N PRO A 78 2.21 10.36 -13.53
CA PRO A 78 3.30 10.81 -14.38
C PRO A 78 4.51 9.88 -14.29
N SER A 79 5.37 9.92 -15.31
CA SER A 79 6.69 9.28 -15.27
C SER A 79 7.55 9.92 -14.16
N PRO A 80 8.34 9.15 -13.38
CA PRO A 80 8.69 7.74 -13.55
C PRO A 80 7.69 6.72 -12.97
N GLY A 81 6.66 7.17 -12.27
CA GLY A 81 5.68 6.30 -11.61
C GLY A 81 5.40 6.73 -10.17
N VAL A 82 4.96 5.78 -9.34
CA VAL A 82 4.77 5.99 -7.89
C VAL A 82 6.15 6.07 -7.22
N PRO A 83 6.47 7.13 -6.46
CA PRO A 83 7.72 7.22 -5.73
C PRO A 83 7.85 6.14 -4.65
N ASP A 84 9.07 5.64 -4.42
CA ASP A 84 9.33 4.60 -3.42
C ASP A 84 9.19 5.11 -1.98
N ASP A 85 9.41 6.40 -1.74
CA ASP A 85 9.48 7.12 -0.47
C ASP A 85 8.19 7.89 -0.12
N ILE A 86 7.05 7.50 -0.70
CA ILE A 86 5.81 8.28 -0.57
C ILE A 86 5.33 8.48 0.88
N PHE A 87 5.67 7.57 1.80
CA PHE A 87 5.29 7.67 3.21
C PHE A 87 6.24 8.54 4.05
N ASP A 88 7.46 8.82 3.57
CA ASP A 88 8.46 9.59 4.33
C ASP A 88 8.07 11.09 4.42
N ASN A 89 7.24 11.56 3.48
CA ASN A 89 6.71 12.93 3.47
C ASN A 89 5.28 13.04 4.03
N ASP A 90 4.52 11.93 4.08
CA ASP A 90 3.12 11.89 4.51
C ASP A 90 2.92 11.40 5.96
N ALA A 91 3.99 11.16 6.72
CA ALA A 91 3.93 10.84 8.16
C ALA A 91 3.27 11.92 9.05
N ARG A 92 2.90 13.09 8.49
CA ARG A 92 2.01 14.06 9.14
C ARG A 92 0.51 13.81 8.91
N GLY A 93 0.13 12.99 7.94
CA GLY A 93 -1.26 12.77 7.53
C GLY A 93 -1.90 11.47 8.02
N MET A 94 -1.11 10.49 8.45
CA MET A 94 -1.62 9.17 8.91
C MET A 94 -2.04 9.13 10.40
N ASN A 95 -1.84 10.20 11.16
CA ASN A 95 -2.33 10.30 12.54
C ASN A 95 -3.83 10.65 12.67
N SER A 96 -4.56 10.73 11.55
CA SER A 96 -5.95 11.21 11.55
C SER A 96 -7.01 10.11 11.36
N ILE A 97 -6.62 8.84 11.08
CA ILE A 97 -7.58 7.78 10.70
C ILE A 97 -7.78 6.73 11.82
N SER A 98 -7.39 7.03 13.06
CA SER A 98 -7.59 6.11 14.19
C SER A 98 -8.25 6.74 15.42
N LYS A 99 -8.88 7.91 15.29
CA LYS A 99 -9.63 8.53 16.40
C LYS A 99 -10.91 9.22 15.92
N GLU A 100 -11.86 8.44 15.45
CA GLU A 100 -13.28 8.72 15.66
C GLU A 100 -14.06 7.42 15.49
N GLU A 101 -15.03 7.22 16.39
CA GLU A 101 -15.94 6.06 16.51
C GLU A 101 -15.49 4.87 17.38
N ALA A 102 -15.51 5.08 18.70
CA ALA A 102 -16.38 4.36 19.66
C ALA A 102 -16.17 4.90 21.09
#